data_AF-A0A930IWM1-F1
#
_entry.id   AF-A0A930IWM1-F1
#
_cell.length_a   1.000
_cell.length_b   1.000
_cell.length_c   1.000
_cell.angle_alpha   90.00
_cell.angle_beta   90.00
_cell.angle_gamma   90.00
#
_symmetry.space_group_name_H-M   'P 1'
#
loop_
_entity.id
_entity.type
_entity.pdbx_description
1 polymer ?
#
loop_
_entity_poly.entity_id
_entity_poly.type
_entity_poly.pdbx_seq_one_letter_code
_entity_poly.pdbx_strand_id
1 'polypeptide(L)'
;LSEDSNVTVKLYNAAKEDKNDILTEMFQSKAVLVGSPTINYGYSYAIAGILEMARGLKFKNKKAAAFGSYGWSGDAPKLISEHLKEGGFELVD
;
A
#
# COMPACT_ATOMS: atom_id res chain seq x y z
N LEU A 1 -13.39 -19.46 4.27
CA LEU A 1 -12.61 -18.39 4.94
C LEU A 1 -13.54 -17.79 5.97
N SER A 2 -13.36 -18.09 7.25
CA SER A 2 -14.17 -17.53 8.33
C SER A 2 -13.79 -16.06 8.54
N GLU A 3 -14.77 -15.18 8.60
CA GLU A 3 -14.58 -13.77 8.92
C GLU A 3 -14.14 -13.63 10.38
N ASP A 4 -13.02 -12.95 10.63
CA ASP A 4 -12.59 -12.61 11.99
C ASP A 4 -13.26 -11.28 12.40
N SER A 5 -14.24 -11.37 13.30
CA SER A 5 -15.00 -10.20 13.77
C SER A 5 -14.16 -9.15 14.51
N ASN A 6 -12.91 -9.47 14.88
CA ASN A 6 -12.01 -8.57 15.57
C ASN A 6 -11.15 -7.71 14.61
N VAL A 7 -11.25 -7.94 13.29
CA VAL A 7 -10.46 -7.24 12.28
C VAL A 7 -11.39 -6.54 11.29
N THR A 8 -11.38 -5.20 11.30
CA THR A 8 -12.05 -4.41 10.27
C THR A 8 -11.14 -4.24 9.07
N VAL A 9 -11.63 -4.63 7.88
CA VAL A 9 -10.94 -4.42 6.61
C VAL A 9 -11.66 -3.33 5.83
N LYS A 10 -10.91 -2.32 5.38
CA LYS A 10 -11.41 -1.31 4.43
C LYS A 10 -10.65 -1.44 3.12
N LEU A 11 -11.38 -1.60 2.03
CA LEU A 11 -10.83 -1.78 0.69
C LEU A 11 -10.95 -0.47 -0.10
N TYR A 12 -9.83 -0.02 -0.65
CA TYR A 12 -9.77 1.20 -1.44
C TYR A 12 -9.26 0.91 -2.87
N ASN A 13 -9.87 1.57 -3.85
CA ASN A 13 -9.37 1.63 -5.22
C ASN A 13 -8.64 2.95 -5.45
N ALA A 14 -7.32 2.90 -5.39
CA ALA A 14 -6.41 4.04 -5.57
C ALA A 14 -6.65 4.85 -6.87
N ALA A 15 -7.22 4.25 -7.91
CA ALA A 15 -7.48 4.93 -9.18
C ALA A 15 -8.80 5.72 -9.20
N LYS A 16 -9.70 5.48 -8.23
CA LYS A 16 -11.05 6.06 -8.22
C LYS A 16 -11.34 6.92 -7.00
N GLU A 17 -10.73 6.61 -5.86
CA GLU A 17 -11.01 7.29 -4.59
C GLU A 17 -10.07 8.46 -4.32
N ASP A 18 -10.48 9.35 -3.43
CA ASP A 18 -9.68 10.48 -3.03
C ASP A 18 -8.44 10.04 -2.26
N LYS A 19 -7.29 10.61 -2.59
CA LYS A 19 -6.01 10.22 -1.99
C LYS A 19 -5.93 10.59 -0.52
N ASN A 20 -6.56 11.69 -0.10
CA ASN A 20 -6.54 12.12 1.30
C ASN A 20 -7.41 11.21 2.16
N ASP A 21 -8.51 10.70 1.62
CA ASP A 21 -9.34 9.70 2.31
C ASP A 21 -8.52 8.41 2.53
N ILE A 22 -7.84 7.92 1.49
CA ILE A 22 -6.97 6.75 1.60
C ILE A 22 -5.86 6.99 2.65
N LEU A 23 -5.20 8.15 2.63
CA LEU A 23 -4.14 8.47 3.59
C LEU A 23 -4.67 8.60 5.02
N THR A 24 -5.86 9.14 5.20
CA THR A 24 -6.55 9.20 6.50
C THR A 24 -6.78 7.79 7.03
N GLU A 25 -7.16 6.87 6.18
CA GLU A 25 -7.42 5.47 6.54
C GLU A 25 -6.12 4.70 6.79
N MET A 26 -5.07 4.98 6.03
CA MET A 26 -3.72 4.50 6.34
C MET A 26 -3.24 5.00 7.71
N PHE A 27 -3.54 6.26 8.07
CA PHE A 27 -3.22 6.82 9.37
C PHE A 27 -4.01 6.17 10.51
N GLN A 28 -5.28 5.82 10.31
CA GLN A 28 -6.10 5.17 11.34
C GLN A 28 -5.82 3.67 11.48
N SER A 29 -5.38 3.02 10.40
CA SER A 29 -5.15 1.56 10.36
C SER A 29 -3.91 1.13 11.12
N LYS A 30 -3.90 -0.08 11.70
CA LYS A 30 -2.69 -0.67 12.31
C LYS A 30 -1.76 -1.29 11.28
N ALA A 31 -2.32 -1.75 10.17
CA ALA A 31 -1.61 -2.38 9.06
C ALA A 31 -2.17 -1.89 7.73
N VAL A 32 -1.33 -1.85 6.70
CA VAL A 32 -1.74 -1.51 5.32
C VAL A 32 -1.27 -2.60 4.35
N LEU A 33 -2.12 -2.96 3.40
CA LEU A 33 -1.77 -3.83 2.28
C LEU A 33 -1.85 -2.99 1.01
N VAL A 34 -0.72 -2.86 0.30
CA VAL A 34 -0.66 -2.05 -0.92
C VAL A 34 -0.43 -2.93 -2.13
N GLY A 35 -1.37 -2.87 -3.07
CA GLY A 35 -1.41 -3.72 -4.25
C GLY A 35 -1.23 -2.94 -5.55
N SER A 36 -0.43 -3.46 -6.48
CA SER A 36 -0.42 -2.98 -7.88
C SER A 36 -0.09 -4.10 -8.85
N PRO A 37 -0.68 -4.11 -10.06
CA PRO A 37 -0.07 -4.83 -11.17
C PRO A 37 1.29 -4.21 -11.53
N THR A 38 2.18 -5.00 -12.13
CA THR A 38 3.41 -4.50 -12.75
C THR A 38 3.11 -3.90 -14.11
N ILE A 39 3.34 -2.59 -14.25
CA ILE A 39 3.18 -1.80 -15.47
C ILE A 39 4.53 -1.16 -15.76
N ASN A 40 5.11 -1.46 -16.92
CA ASN A 40 6.41 -0.90 -17.35
C ASN A 40 7.52 -1.05 -16.30
N TYR A 41 7.67 -2.24 -15.71
CA TYR A 41 8.64 -2.56 -14.64
C TYR A 41 8.43 -1.80 -13.33
N GLY A 42 7.26 -1.16 -13.14
CA GLY A 42 6.90 -0.44 -11.91
C GLY A 42 5.45 -0.69 -11.49
N TYR A 43 4.99 0.08 -10.50
CA TYR A 43 3.59 0.11 -10.07
C TYR A 43 2.82 1.26 -10.74
N SER A 44 1.49 1.22 -10.65
CA SER A 44 0.62 2.23 -11.27
C SER A 44 0.83 3.65 -10.73
N TYR A 45 0.54 4.67 -11.55
CA TYR A 45 0.64 6.08 -11.15
C TYR A 45 -0.22 6.43 -9.93
N ALA A 46 -1.37 5.75 -9.79
CA ALA A 46 -2.29 5.96 -8.67
C ALA A 46 -1.65 5.55 -7.35
N ILE A 47 -0.96 4.40 -7.33
CA ILE A 47 -0.21 3.91 -6.19
C ILE A 47 1.01 4.81 -5.93
N ALA A 48 1.71 5.25 -6.97
CA ALA A 48 2.87 6.14 -6.82
C ALA A 48 2.53 7.43 -6.05
N GLY A 49 1.42 8.07 -6.38
CA GLY A 49 0.99 9.30 -5.69
C GLY A 49 0.69 9.06 -4.20
N ILE A 50 0.02 7.95 -3.86
CA ILE A 50 -0.32 7.62 -2.47
C ILE A 50 0.95 7.31 -1.67
N LEU A 51 1.87 6.53 -2.23
CA LEU A 51 3.12 6.17 -1.55
C LEU A 51 4.00 7.39 -1.29
N GLU A 52 4.12 8.29 -2.27
CA GLU A 52 4.90 9.52 -2.11
C GLU A 52 4.32 10.43 -1.01
N MET A 53 2.99 10.58 -0.98
CA MET A 53 2.32 11.35 0.07
C MET A 53 2.49 10.68 1.45
N ALA A 54 2.33 9.36 1.53
CA ALA A 54 2.52 8.61 2.78
C ALA A 54 3.96 8.73 3.30
N ARG A 55 4.95 8.72 2.40
CA ARG A 55 6.38 8.95 2.72
C ARG A 55 6.59 10.31 3.37
N GLY A 56 5.97 11.37 2.83
CA GLY A 56 6.01 12.71 3.40
C GLY A 56 5.38 12.81 4.80
N LEU A 57 4.31 12.06 5.06
CA LEU A 57 3.59 12.05 6.33
C LEU A 57 4.32 11.27 7.44
N LYS A 58 5.28 10.40 7.11
CA LYS A 58 6.14 9.65 8.05
C LYS A 58 5.36 8.96 9.17
N PHE A 59 4.36 8.16 8.78
CA PHE A 59 3.56 7.41 9.74
C PHE A 59 4.42 6.54 10.66
N LYS A 60 3.93 6.32 11.89
CA LYS A 60 4.64 5.57 12.93
C LYS A 60 3.81 4.36 13.36
N ASN A 61 4.51 3.29 13.74
CA ASN A 61 3.92 2.07 14.27
C ASN A 61 2.87 1.46 13.32
N LYS A 62 3.18 1.46 12.01
CA LYS A 62 2.35 0.87 10.96
C LYS A 62 3.03 -0.35 10.39
N LYS A 63 2.33 -1.49 10.41
CA LYS A 63 2.75 -2.68 9.66
C LYS A 63 2.35 -2.53 8.20
N ALA A 64 3.12 -3.10 7.27
CA ALA A 64 2.76 -3.08 5.87
C ALA A 64 3.22 -4.32 5.12
N ALA A 65 2.46 -4.69 4.08
CA ALA A 65 2.93 -5.65 3.09
C ALA A 65 2.51 -5.19 1.69
N ALA A 66 3.29 -5.60 0.69
CA ALA A 66 3.02 -5.32 -0.70
C ALA A 66 2.60 -6.60 -1.43
N PHE A 67 1.69 -6.45 -2.39
CA PHE A 67 1.29 -7.54 -3.26
C PHE A 67 1.06 -7.04 -4.68
N GLY A 68 0.96 -7.95 -5.65
CA GLY A 68 0.77 -7.57 -7.03
C GLY A 68 0.67 -8.73 -7.99
N SER A 69 0.36 -8.40 -9.24
CA SER A 69 0.26 -9.34 -10.35
C SER A 69 1.16 -8.89 -11.49
N TYR A 70 1.60 -9.83 -12.34
CA TYR A 70 2.52 -9.53 -13.42
C TYR A 70 2.40 -10.52 -14.58
N GLY A 71 2.85 -10.09 -15.76
CA GLY A 71 3.00 -10.96 -16.93
C GLY A 71 4.35 -11.68 -16.96
N TRP A 72 5.46 -10.93 -16.80
CA TRP A 72 6.82 -11.49 -16.86
C TRP A 72 7.74 -11.03 -15.70
N SER A 73 7.88 -9.73 -15.43
CA SER A 73 8.96 -9.25 -14.55
C SER A 73 8.64 -9.26 -13.05
N GLY A 74 7.43 -8.85 -12.66
CA GLY A 74 7.00 -8.91 -11.25
C GLY A 74 7.61 -7.87 -10.31
N ASP A 75 8.13 -6.75 -10.83
CA ASP A 75 8.88 -5.78 -10.02
C ASP A 75 8.02 -4.96 -9.02
N ALA A 76 6.73 -4.78 -9.29
CA ALA A 76 5.89 -3.83 -8.55
C ALA A 76 5.85 -4.08 -7.02
N PRO A 77 5.59 -5.30 -6.51
CA PRO A 77 5.53 -5.53 -5.06
C PRO A 77 6.83 -5.16 -4.35
N LYS A 78 7.98 -5.48 -4.95
CA LYS A 78 9.29 -5.15 -4.38
C LYS A 78 9.47 -3.63 -4.26
N LEU A 79 9.19 -2.90 -5.33
CA LEU A 79 9.31 -1.44 -5.35
C LEU A 79 8.32 -0.76 -4.39
N ILE A 80 7.13 -1.32 -4.21
CA ILE A 80 6.15 -0.84 -3.22
C ILE A 80 6.69 -1.05 -1.79
N SER A 81 7.20 -2.25 -1.49
CA SER A 81 7.79 -2.56 -0.18
C SER A 81 8.95 -1.61 0.16
N GLU A 82 9.85 -1.36 -0.79
CA GLU A 82 10.96 -0.41 -0.63
C GLU A 82 10.45 1.01 -0.29
N HIS A 83 9.47 1.50 -1.05
CA HIS A 83 8.89 2.83 -0.80
C HIS A 83 8.18 2.91 0.56
N LEU A 84 7.40 1.89 0.94
CA LEU A 84 6.75 1.84 2.25
C LEU A 84 7.78 1.85 3.39
N LYS A 85 8.89 1.13 3.24
CA LYS A 85 9.99 1.15 4.21
C LYS A 85 10.61 2.54 4.34
N GLU A 86 10.83 3.25 3.23
CA GLU A 86 11.29 4.65 3.24
C GLU A 86 10.28 5.58 3.94
N GLY A 87 8.98 5.29 3.83
CA GLY A 87 7.91 6.00 4.52
C GLY A 87 7.78 5.72 6.02
N GLY A 88 8.60 4.83 6.57
CA GLY A 88 8.63 4.49 8.00
C GLY A 88 7.69 3.35 8.42
N PHE A 89 7.18 2.59 7.46
CA PHE A 89 6.40 1.38 7.74
C PHE A 89 7.31 0.21 8.11
N GLU A 90 6.80 -0.67 8.98
CA GLU A 90 7.42 -1.96 9.31
C GLU A 90 6.89 -3.02 8.34
N LEU A 91 7.74 -3.52 7.45
CA LEU A 91 7.34 -4.56 6.52
C LEU A 91 7.13 -5.90 7.25
N VAL A 92 6.01 -6.54 6.96
CA VAL A 92 5.67 -7.89 7.44
C VAL A 92 5.63 -8.83 6.24
N ASP A 93 6.74 -9.52 6.01
CA ASP A 93 6.88 -10.57 5.01
C ASP A 93 6.88 -11.95 5.68
#